data_AF-A0A8T6SK87-F1
#
_entry.id   AF-A0A8T6SK87-F1
#
_cell.length_a   1.000
_cell.length_b   1.000
_cell.length_c   1.000
_cell.angle_alpha   90.00
_cell.angle_beta   90.00
_cell.angle_gamma   90.00
#
_symmetry.space_group_name_H-M   'P 1'
#
loop_
_entity.id
_entity.type
_entity.pdbx_description
1 polymer ?
#
loop_
_entity_poly.entity_id
_entity_poly.type
_entity_poly.pdbx_seq_one_letter_code
_entity_poly.pdbx_strand_id
1 'polypeptide(L)' 'MKDASERVDIKIFQQLPLYIKARIIKEGKVLFSKSDMLYSLVFQTLREYEDYKKIYHTYLNGIVHG' A
#
# COMPACT_ATOMS: atom_id res chain seq x y z
N MET A 1 29.17 -13.74 2.85
CA MET A 1 27.75 -13.39 3.07
C MET A 1 27.07 -13.50 1.73
N LYS A 2 26.16 -14.47 1.51
CA LYS A 2 25.22 -14.34 0.39
C LYS A 2 24.27 -13.21 0.77
N ASP A 3 24.31 -12.14 0.00
CA ASP A 3 23.94 -10.79 0.43
C ASP A 3 22.50 -10.69 0.90
N ALA A 4 22.28 -10.11 2.08
CA ALA A 4 20.95 -9.85 2.64
C ALA A 4 20.06 -9.03 1.68
N SER A 5 20.67 -8.32 0.74
CA SER A 5 20.04 -7.57 -0.34
C SER A 5 19.17 -8.44 -1.26
N GLU A 6 19.56 -9.70 -1.54
CA GLU A 6 18.76 -10.58 -2.42
C GLU A 6 17.46 -11.05 -1.77
N ARG A 7 17.31 -10.89 -0.45
CA ARG A 7 16.16 -11.39 0.32
C ARG A 7 15.18 -10.29 0.73
N VAL A 8 15.50 -9.03 0.43
CA VAL A 8 14.70 -7.88 0.87
C VAL A 8 14.42 -6.98 -0.32
N ASP A 9 13.14 -6.77 -0.60
CA ASP A 9 12.69 -5.78 -1.56
C ASP A 9 12.29 -4.50 -0.84
N ILE A 10 12.86 -3.37 -1.25
CA ILE A 10 12.59 -2.04 -0.67
C ILE A 10 11.85 -1.21 -1.70
N LYS A 11 10.72 -0.63 -1.28
CA LYS A 11 9.90 0.26 -2.11
C LYS A 11 9.67 1.60 -1.42
N ILE A 12 9.64 2.67 -2.20
CA ILE A 12 9.23 4.00 -1.72
C ILE A 12 7.70 4.04 -1.69
N PHE A 13 7.12 4.19 -0.49
CA PHE A 13 5.67 4.10 -0.28
C PHE A 13 4.87 5.05 -1.19
N GLN A 14 5.33 6.29 -1.37
CA GLN A 14 4.65 7.31 -2.16
C GLN A 14 4.56 6.95 -3.66
N GLN A 15 5.47 6.11 -4.16
CA GLN A 15 5.50 5.68 -5.56
C GLN A 15 4.65 4.42 -5.80
N LEU A 16 4.11 3.81 -4.75
CA LEU A 16 3.29 2.61 -4.88
C LEU A 16 1.88 2.94 -5.35
N PRO A 17 1.26 2.07 -6.16
CA PRO A 17 -0.15 2.18 -6.50
C PRO A 17 -1.03 2.23 -5.24
N LEU A 18 -2.14 2.96 -5.32
CA LEU A 18 -3.01 3.21 -4.17
C LEU A 18 -3.55 1.92 -3.52
N TYR A 19 -3.89 0.90 -4.32
CA TYR A 19 -4.34 -0.39 -3.79
C TYR A 19 -3.24 -1.15 -3.02
N ILE A 20 -1.97 -1.01 -3.42
CA ILE A 20 -0.84 -1.58 -2.67
C ILE A 20 -0.61 -0.80 -1.38
N LYS A 21 -0.66 0.54 -1.43
CA LYS A 21 -0.56 1.39 -0.23
C LYS A 21 -1.60 1.01 0.82
N ALA A 22 -2.86 0.85 0.40
CA ALA A 22 -3.96 0.42 1.28
C ALA A 22 -3.71 -0.97 1.90
N ARG A 23 -3.19 -1.91 1.10
CA ARG A 23 -2.82 -3.24 1.59
C ARG A 23 -1.70 -3.19 2.63
N ILE A 24 -0.65 -2.40 2.41
CA ILE A 24 0.44 -2.21 3.37
C ILE A 24 -0.07 -1.66 4.69
N ILE A 25 -1.01 -0.70 4.66
CA ILE A 25 -1.62 -0.17 5.89
C ILE A 25 -2.42 -1.25 6.63
N LYS A 26 -3.14 -2.10 5.91
CA LYS A 26 -3.99 -3.14 6.48
C LYS A 26 -3.21 -4.34 7.04
N GLU A 27 -2.20 -4.80 6.30
CA GLU A 27 -1.50 -6.06 6.55
C GLU A 27 -0.07 -5.87 7.06
N GLY A 28 0.51 -4.70 6.82
CA GLY A 28 1.89 -4.40 7.15
C GLY A 28 2.10 -4.09 8.62
N LYS A 29 3.37 -4.14 9.03
CA LYS A 29 3.82 -3.80 10.38
C LYS A 29 4.75 -2.60 10.34
N VAL A 30 4.43 -1.58 11.12
CA VAL A 30 5.32 -0.42 11.32
C VAL A 30 6.52 -0.89 12.13
N LEU A 31 7.70 -0.83 11.53
CA LEU A 31 8.96 -1.18 12.22
C LEU A 31 9.55 0.02 12.96
N PHE A 32 9.30 1.22 12.47
CA PHE A 32 9.83 2.46 13.04
C PHE A 32 8.98 3.66 12.62
N SER A 33 8.67 4.55 13.57
CA SER A 33 8.13 5.88 13.30
C SER A 33 8.69 6.87 14.32
N LYS A 34 9.15 8.02 13.84
CA LYS A 34 9.71 9.09 14.68
C LYS A 34 8.71 10.21 14.98
N SER A 35 7.57 10.26 14.30
CA SER A 35 6.61 11.36 14.37
C SER A 35 5.16 10.92 14.15
N ASP A 36 4.24 11.82 14.45
CA ASP A 36 2.78 11.64 14.25
C ASP A 36 2.35 11.70 12.78
N MET A 37 3.27 12.05 11.86
CA MET A 37 2.99 12.16 10.42
C MET A 37 2.48 10.84 9.81
N LEU A 38 2.81 9.71 10.44
CA LEU A 38 2.32 8.40 10.03
C LEU A 38 0.79 8.31 10.09
N TYR A 39 0.15 8.86 11.13
CA TYR A 39 -1.30 8.83 11.27
C TYR A 39 -1.98 9.62 10.15
N SER A 40 -1.51 10.83 9.88
CA SER A 40 -2.02 11.67 8.80
C SER A 40 -1.86 11.00 7.43
N LEU A 41 -0.70 10.39 7.18
CA LEU A 41 -0.44 9.64 5.94
C LEU A 41 -1.39 8.45 5.78
N VAL A 42 -1.57 7.66 6.85
CA VAL A 42 -2.47 6.50 6.87
C VAL A 42 -3.89 6.93 6.60
N PHE A 43 -4.38 7.93 7.33
CA PHE A 43 -5.73 8.43 7.20
C PHE A 43 -6.03 8.97 5.80
N GLN A 44 -5.12 9.79 5.25
CA GLN A 44 -5.25 10.31 3.91
C GLN A 44 -5.27 9.19 2.86
N THR A 45 -4.38 8.21 2.99
CA THR A 45 -4.30 7.07 2.06
C THR A 45 -5.58 6.23 2.10
N LEU A 46 -6.15 5.98 3.28
CA LEU A 46 -7.38 5.21 3.42
C LEU A 46 -8.58 5.96 2.82
N ARG A 47 -8.67 7.28 3.03
CA ARG A 47 -9.69 8.12 2.40
C ARG A 47 -9.62 8.04 0.88
N GLU A 48 -8.44 8.28 0.30
CA GLU A 48 -8.21 8.18 -1.15
C GLU A 48 -8.57 6.79 -1.68
N TYR A 49 -8.21 5.73 -0.93
CA TYR A 49 -8.50 4.37 -1.34
C TYR A 49 -10.00 4.09 -1.34
N GLU A 50 -10.76 4.53 -0.35
CA GLU A 50 -12.22 4.32 -0.34
C GLU A 50 -12.91 4.97 -1.55
N ASP A 51 -12.47 6.17 -1.96
CA ASP A 51 -12.96 6.82 -3.19
C ASP A 51 -12.59 6.02 -4.45
N TYR A 52 -11.39 5.43 -4.49
CA TYR A 52 -10.88 4.65 -5.62
C TYR A 52 -11.43 3.21 -5.71
N LYS A 53 -11.80 2.62 -4.57
CA LYS A 53 -12.08 1.19 -4.38
C LYS A 53 -13.12 0.63 -5.33
N LYS A 54 -14.17 1.40 -5.62
CA LYS A 54 -15.24 0.96 -6.54
C LYS A 54 -14.71 0.71 -7.95
N ILE A 55 -13.90 1.62 -8.48
CA ILE A 55 -13.31 1.51 -9.82
C ILE A 55 -12.34 0.32 -9.87
N TYR A 56 -11.52 0.17 -8.84
CA TYR A 56 -10.59 -0.95 -8.72
C TYR A 56 -11.30 -2.30 -8.74
N HIS A 57 -12.38 -2.46 -7.96
CA HIS A 57 -13.13 -3.71 -7.95
C HIS A 57 -13.83 -3.98 -9.28
N THR A 58 -14.39 -2.97 -9.94
CA THR A 58 -14.95 -3.14 -11.28
C THR A 58 -13.89 -3.64 -12.28
N TYR A 59 -12.70 -3.05 -12.25
CA TYR A 59 -11.58 -3.48 -13.10
C TYR A 59 -11.19 -4.94 -12.83
N LEU A 60 -11.02 -5.32 -11.57
CA LEU A 60 -10.69 -6.70 -11.20
C LEU A 60 -11.77 -7.69 -11.63
N ASN A 61 -13.04 -7.36 -11.43
CA ASN A 61 -14.16 -8.19 -11.88
C ASN A 61 -14.16 -8.37 -13.40
N GLY A 62 -13.83 -7.33 -14.15
CA GLY A 62 -13.69 -7.39 -15.60
C GLY A 62 -12.57 -8.34 -16.05
N ILE A 63 -11.47 -8.41 -15.31
CA ILE A 63 -10.37 -9.36 -15.57
C ILE A 63 -10.76 -10.81 -15.21
N VAL A 64 -11.50 -11.01 -14.12
CA VAL A 64 -11.86 -12.35 -13.66
C VAL A 64 -12.86 -13.03 -14.59
N HIS A 65 -13.72 -12.25 -15.24
CA HIS A 65 -14.82 -12.76 -16.06
C HIS A 65 -14.65 -12.56 -17.58
N GLY A 66 -13.58 -11.88 -18.00
CA GLY A 66 -13.24 -11.68 -19.42
C GLY A 66 -12.08 -12.57 -19.83
#